data_AF-A0A9E7EGN5-F1
#
_entry.id   AF-A0A9E7EGN5-F1
#
_cell.length_a   1.000
_cell.length_b   1.000
_cell.length_c   1.000
_cell.angle_alpha   90.00
_cell.angle_beta   90.00
_cell.angle_gamma   90.00
#
_symmetry.space_group_name_H-M   'P 1'
#
loop_
_entity.id
_entity.type
_entity.pdbx_description
1 polymer ?
#
loop_
_entity_poly.entity_id
_entity_poly.type
_entity_poly.pdbx_seq_one_letter_code
_entity_poly.pdbx_strand_id
1 'polypeptide(L)'
;MNHDCDLVLRFHNQKTWATNTTGLGTDCYLTVDSNGEAAVKHDLHYPLWSSGKKSVQGSYAFLLQWNGGLGIYGPAIWSSSNPPSLRDAGDEHPNVTTDYVFYSYSILPIGKIADYKNYKLLLRDDCNLVLEDTATGDIRWQTGTSSPLHDCFVTLDAQGELFVKHNRRDVLWRSGARSTPFLYILVLRYDGTLGVYGPQIWTTKPFW
;
A
#
# COMPACT_ATOMS: atom_id res chain seq x y z
N MET A 1 -17.40 -7.31 -1.40
CA MET A 1 -18.56 -7.11 -2.30
C MET A 1 -19.52 -8.22 -2.02
N ASN A 2 -20.77 -7.91 -1.71
CA ASN A 2 -21.80 -8.91 -1.52
C ASN A 2 -22.43 -9.28 -2.87
N HIS A 3 -23.11 -10.44 -2.93
CA HIS A 3 -23.85 -10.86 -4.13
C HIS A 3 -25.02 -9.93 -4.50
N ASP A 4 -25.52 -9.15 -3.53
CA ASP A 4 -26.60 -8.17 -3.73
C ASP A 4 -26.10 -6.82 -4.26
N CYS A 5 -24.85 -6.75 -4.72
CA CYS A 5 -24.19 -5.55 -5.22
C CYS A 5 -23.87 -4.48 -4.19
N ASP A 6 -24.02 -4.74 -2.88
CA ASP A 6 -23.58 -3.82 -1.84
C ASP A 6 -22.10 -4.07 -1.48
N LEU A 7 -21.27 -3.02 -1.56
CA LEU A 7 -19.93 -3.06 -0.99
C LEU A 7 -20.04 -2.61 0.47
N VAL A 8 -19.89 -3.57 1.38
CA VAL A 8 -20.04 -3.35 2.82
C VAL A 8 -18.72 -3.53 3.54
N LEU A 9 -18.36 -2.56 4.38
CA LEU A 9 -17.31 -2.71 5.38
C LEU A 9 -17.92 -3.12 6.72
N ARG A 10 -17.34 -4.16 7.35
CA ARG A 10 -17.81 -4.68 8.64
C ARG A 10 -16.69 -4.72 9.67
N PHE A 11 -17.04 -4.48 10.92
CA PHE A 11 -16.19 -4.69 12.08
C PHE A 11 -16.95 -5.54 13.10
N HIS A 12 -16.43 -6.71 13.47
CA HIS A 12 -17.14 -7.72 14.29
C HIS A 12 -18.61 -7.95 13.83
N ASN A 13 -18.80 -8.22 12.53
CA ASN A 13 -20.10 -8.39 11.86
C ASN A 13 -21.02 -7.15 11.81
N GLN A 14 -20.71 -6.07 12.52
CA GLN A 14 -21.45 -4.81 12.42
C GLN A 14 -21.07 -4.04 11.16
N LYS A 15 -22.08 -3.59 10.39
CA LYS A 15 -21.90 -2.74 9.21
C LYS A 15 -21.40 -1.37 9.67
N THR A 16 -20.17 -1.00 9.30
CA THR A 16 -19.55 0.28 9.64
C THR A 16 -19.65 1.30 8.50
N TRP A 17 -19.75 0.82 7.27
CA TRP A 17 -19.94 1.64 6.07
C TRP A 17 -20.48 0.77 4.92
N ALA A 18 -21.22 1.36 3.97
CA ALA A 18 -21.53 0.70 2.71
C ALA A 18 -21.88 1.69 1.58
N THR A 19 -21.91 1.18 0.36
CA THR A 19 -22.36 1.91 -0.83
C THR A 19 -23.88 2.04 -0.91
N ASN A 20 -24.63 1.20 -0.19
CA ASN A 20 -26.10 1.13 -0.19
C ASN A 20 -26.66 0.87 -1.58
N THR A 21 -26.04 -0.06 -2.31
CA THR A 21 -26.38 -0.43 -3.69
C THR A 21 -27.10 -1.78 -3.78
N THR A 22 -27.66 -2.25 -2.66
CA THR A 22 -28.40 -3.52 -2.54
C THR A 22 -29.50 -3.63 -3.59
N GLY A 23 -29.46 -4.67 -4.42
CA GLY A 23 -30.51 -5.01 -5.38
C GLY A 23 -30.57 -4.09 -6.60
N LEU A 24 -29.58 -3.23 -6.82
CA LEU A 24 -29.54 -2.32 -7.97
C LEU A 24 -28.95 -2.96 -9.25
N GLY A 25 -28.48 -4.20 -9.19
CA GLY A 25 -27.94 -4.92 -10.34
C GLY A 25 -27.59 -6.38 -10.03
N THR A 26 -26.90 -7.02 -10.97
CA THR A 26 -26.31 -8.36 -10.87
C THR A 26 -24.86 -8.33 -11.34
N ASP A 27 -24.06 -9.35 -11.00
CA ASP A 27 -22.65 -9.47 -11.42
C ASP A 27 -21.79 -8.23 -11.12
N CYS A 28 -22.03 -7.64 -9.96
CA CYS A 28 -21.40 -6.39 -9.57
C CYS A 28 -19.95 -6.57 -9.13
N TYR A 29 -19.12 -5.60 -9.50
CA TYR A 29 -17.71 -5.57 -9.19
C TYR A 29 -17.27 -4.18 -8.73
N LEU A 30 -16.23 -4.16 -7.91
CA LEU A 30 -15.55 -2.95 -7.50
C LEU A 30 -14.36 -2.73 -8.42
N THR A 31 -14.20 -1.51 -8.90
CA THR A 31 -13.03 -1.10 -9.69
C THR A 31 -12.47 0.20 -9.15
N VAL A 32 -11.17 0.42 -9.35
CA VAL A 32 -10.55 1.74 -9.28
C VAL A 32 -9.96 2.04 -10.64
N ASP A 33 -10.34 3.18 -11.22
CA ASP A 33 -9.87 3.57 -12.53
C ASP A 33 -8.46 4.22 -12.49
N SER A 34 -7.93 4.53 -13.67
CA SER A 34 -6.63 5.17 -13.79
C SER A 34 -6.60 6.62 -13.29
N ASN A 35 -7.71 7.20 -12.84
CA ASN A 35 -7.78 8.52 -12.23
C ASN A 35 -8.06 8.43 -10.71
N GLY A 36 -8.07 7.22 -10.15
CA GLY A 36 -8.30 6.97 -8.73
C GLY A 36 -9.77 7.05 -8.31
N GLU A 37 -10.72 7.00 -9.24
CA GLU A 37 -12.13 6.87 -8.88
C GLU A 37 -12.45 5.41 -8.56
N ALA A 38 -12.88 5.16 -7.33
CA ALA A 38 -13.46 3.87 -6.97
C ALA A 38 -14.94 3.86 -7.33
N ALA A 39 -15.38 2.82 -8.01
CA ALA A 39 -16.77 2.65 -8.41
C ALA A 39 -17.24 1.21 -8.23
N VAL A 40 -18.47 1.06 -7.76
CA VAL A 40 -19.20 -0.20 -7.88
C VAL A 40 -19.96 -0.16 -9.19
N LYS A 41 -19.73 -1.15 -10.04
CA LYS A 41 -20.37 -1.27 -11.34
C LYS A 41 -21.09 -2.60 -11.45
N HIS A 42 -22.12 -2.64 -12.28
CA HIS A 42 -22.75 -3.87 -12.75
C HIS A 42 -22.60 -3.96 -14.27
N ASP A 43 -23.11 -5.04 -14.87
CA ASP A 43 -23.26 -5.30 -16.32
C ASP A 43 -22.82 -4.18 -17.28
N LEU A 44 -22.01 -4.49 -18.29
CA LEU A 44 -21.59 -3.50 -19.30
C LEU A 44 -20.99 -2.19 -18.72
N HIS A 45 -20.45 -2.22 -17.50
CA HIS A 45 -19.80 -1.12 -16.80
C HIS A 45 -20.72 0.00 -16.28
N TYR A 46 -22.02 -0.26 -16.09
CA TYR A 46 -22.95 0.72 -15.51
C TYR A 46 -22.60 1.03 -14.04
N PRO A 47 -22.38 2.30 -13.65
CA PRO A 47 -22.01 2.66 -12.29
C PRO A 47 -23.22 2.66 -11.35
N LEU A 48 -23.14 1.89 -10.26
CA LEU A 48 -24.10 1.91 -9.15
C LEU A 48 -23.69 2.87 -8.03
N TRP A 49 -22.38 3.01 -7.82
CA TRP A 49 -21.81 3.93 -6.82
C TRP A 49 -20.45 4.42 -7.30
N SER A 50 -20.08 5.64 -6.89
CA SER A 50 -18.76 6.22 -7.09
C SER A 50 -18.28 6.93 -5.82
N SER A 51 -16.96 6.89 -5.57
CA SER A 51 -16.29 7.70 -4.55
C SER A 51 -16.43 9.21 -4.80
N GLY A 52 -16.76 9.61 -6.02
CA GLY A 52 -16.90 11.01 -6.46
C GLY A 52 -15.59 11.79 -6.42
N LYS A 53 -14.45 11.11 -6.30
CA LYS A 53 -13.12 11.71 -6.24
C LYS A 53 -12.26 11.18 -7.37
N LYS A 54 -11.57 12.11 -8.04
CA LYS A 54 -10.65 11.87 -9.15
C LYS A 54 -9.40 12.71 -8.95
N SER A 55 -8.31 12.22 -9.50
CA SER A 55 -7.03 12.90 -9.61
C SER A 55 -6.47 12.68 -11.02
N VAL A 56 -5.21 13.00 -11.25
CA VAL A 56 -4.52 12.83 -12.54
C VAL A 56 -4.38 11.36 -12.94
N GLN A 57 -4.11 11.07 -14.20
CA GLN A 57 -3.93 9.68 -14.63
C GLN A 57 -2.69 9.04 -13.96
N GLY A 58 -2.82 7.81 -13.47
CA GLY A 58 -1.72 7.05 -12.87
C GLY A 58 -2.18 5.75 -12.21
N SER A 59 -1.30 5.17 -11.39
CA SER A 59 -1.60 3.96 -10.60
C SER A 59 -2.04 4.33 -9.19
N TYR A 60 -3.11 3.69 -8.72
CA TYR A 60 -3.72 3.97 -7.42
C TYR A 60 -3.75 2.74 -6.54
N ALA A 61 -3.68 2.97 -5.23
CA ALA A 61 -3.88 1.95 -4.22
C ALA A 61 -5.22 2.17 -3.53
N PHE A 62 -6.04 1.12 -3.47
CA PHE A 62 -7.30 1.07 -2.73
C PHE A 62 -7.23 -0.05 -1.70
N LEU A 63 -7.34 0.32 -0.42
CA LEU A 63 -7.11 -0.62 0.67
C LEU A 63 -7.91 -0.29 1.92
N LEU A 64 -8.01 -1.29 2.79
CA LEU A 64 -8.50 -1.14 4.18
C LEU A 64 -7.40 -0.50 5.03
N GLN A 65 -7.70 0.65 5.60
CA GLN A 65 -6.81 1.42 6.44
C GLN A 65 -6.77 0.88 7.88
N TRP A 66 -5.71 1.20 8.62
CA TRP A 66 -5.55 0.81 10.03
C TRP A 66 -6.69 1.29 10.94
N ASN A 67 -7.36 2.40 10.61
CA ASN A 67 -8.52 2.93 11.34
C ASN A 67 -9.85 2.21 10.99
N GLY A 68 -9.78 1.12 10.20
CA GLY A 68 -10.94 0.36 9.76
C GLY A 68 -11.85 1.14 8.82
N GLY A 69 -11.29 2.03 8.00
CA GLY A 69 -11.95 2.68 6.87
C GLY A 69 -11.32 2.28 5.54
N LEU A 70 -11.95 2.59 4.41
CA LEU A 70 -11.36 2.39 3.09
C LEU A 70 -10.69 3.69 2.64
N GLY A 71 -9.55 3.59 1.94
CA GLY A 71 -8.82 4.75 1.43
C GLY A 71 -8.31 4.55 0.00
N ILE A 72 -8.26 5.64 -0.77
CA ILE A 72 -7.60 5.69 -2.08
C ILE A 72 -6.38 6.60 -1.99
N TYR A 73 -5.22 6.08 -2.37
CA TYR A 73 -3.95 6.79 -2.39
C TYR A 73 -3.39 6.79 -3.82
N GLY A 74 -2.97 7.96 -4.31
CA GLY A 74 -2.25 8.02 -5.58
C GLY A 74 -2.24 9.40 -6.25
N PRO A 75 -1.60 9.48 -7.43
CA PRO A 75 -0.96 8.36 -8.14
C PRO A 75 0.32 7.84 -7.44
N ALA A 76 0.85 6.71 -7.89
CA ALA A 76 2.16 6.24 -7.47
C ALA A 76 3.24 7.26 -7.84
N ILE A 77 4.06 7.66 -6.88
CA ILE A 77 5.13 8.65 -7.08
C ILE A 77 6.52 8.01 -7.12
N TRP A 78 6.65 6.78 -6.63
CA TRP A 78 7.89 6.01 -6.66
C TRP A 78 7.59 4.53 -6.74
N SER A 79 8.50 3.79 -7.38
CA SER A 79 8.51 2.33 -7.39
C SER A 79 9.94 1.83 -7.23
N SER A 80 10.10 0.65 -6.62
CA SER A 80 11.40 -0.02 -6.60
C SER A 80 11.83 -0.40 -8.01
N SER A 81 13.14 -0.40 -8.25
CA SER A 81 13.72 -0.64 -9.58
C SER A 81 13.75 -2.11 -9.99
N ASN A 82 13.39 -3.02 -9.09
CA ASN A 82 13.41 -4.44 -9.40
C ASN A 82 12.26 -4.84 -10.32
N PRO A 83 12.46 -5.82 -11.21
CA PRO A 83 11.39 -6.33 -12.04
C PRO A 83 10.29 -7.00 -11.18
N PRO A 84 9.03 -6.94 -11.60
CA PRO A 84 7.95 -7.68 -10.96
C PRO A 84 8.18 -9.20 -11.11
N SER A 85 7.77 -9.95 -10.10
CA SER A 85 7.78 -11.40 -10.07
C SER A 85 6.39 -11.90 -9.70
N LEU A 86 5.73 -12.53 -10.67
CA LEU A 86 4.43 -13.16 -10.50
C LEU A 86 4.54 -14.60 -10.03
N ARG A 87 5.63 -14.98 -9.34
CA ARG A 87 5.72 -16.31 -8.75
C ARG A 87 4.52 -16.49 -7.84
N ASP A 88 3.64 -17.42 -8.23
CA ASP A 88 2.66 -17.94 -7.31
C ASP A 88 3.46 -18.52 -6.15
N ALA A 89 3.26 -17.97 -4.95
CA ALA A 89 3.59 -18.71 -3.75
C ALA A 89 2.86 -20.03 -3.94
N GLY A 90 3.61 -21.13 -4.14
CA GLY A 90 3.01 -22.45 -4.29
C GLY A 90 1.98 -22.65 -3.18
N ASP A 91 0.96 -23.45 -3.44
CA ASP A 91 -0.27 -23.65 -2.64
C ASP A 91 -0.10 -23.85 -1.10
N GLU A 92 1.13 -23.93 -0.60
CA GLU A 92 1.45 -23.69 0.80
C GLU A 92 1.32 -22.22 1.15
N HIS A 93 0.09 -21.77 1.46
CA HIS A 93 -0.18 -20.49 2.11
C HIS A 93 0.59 -20.41 3.45
N PRO A 94 1.76 -19.76 3.54
CA PRO A 94 2.38 -19.53 4.83
C PRO A 94 1.63 -18.35 5.42
N ASN A 95 0.80 -18.58 6.44
CA ASN A 95 0.09 -17.58 7.25
C ASN A 95 -0.03 -16.22 6.57
N VAL A 96 -1.13 -15.93 5.87
CA VAL A 96 -1.36 -14.63 5.21
C VAL A 96 -1.18 -13.51 6.25
N THR A 97 0.02 -12.95 6.33
CA THR A 97 0.31 -11.78 7.15
C THR A 97 -0.13 -10.58 6.34
N THR A 98 -1.03 -9.79 6.93
CA THR A 98 -1.61 -8.59 6.29
C THR A 98 -0.74 -7.35 6.42
N ASP A 99 0.52 -7.51 6.85
CA ASP A 99 1.43 -6.39 7.12
C ASP A 99 2.15 -5.95 5.84
N TYR A 100 1.42 -5.43 4.85
CA TYR A 100 1.98 -5.04 3.54
C TYR A 100 1.95 -3.53 3.27
N VAL A 101 1.53 -2.72 4.25
CA VAL A 101 1.35 -1.27 4.13
C VAL A 101 2.08 -0.55 5.26
N PHE A 102 2.82 0.49 4.89
CA PHE A 102 3.47 1.41 5.81
C PHE A 102 3.01 2.85 5.55
N TYR A 103 2.54 3.55 6.58
CA TYR A 103 1.96 4.90 6.44
C TYR A 103 2.98 5.99 6.68
N SER A 104 2.81 7.14 6.02
CA SER A 104 3.58 8.36 6.31
C SER A 104 3.51 8.73 7.79
N TYR A 105 4.51 9.49 8.26
CA TYR A 105 4.72 9.88 9.67
C TYR A 105 5.16 8.75 10.61
N SER A 106 5.19 7.51 10.15
CA SER A 106 5.71 6.40 10.92
C SER A 106 7.24 6.34 10.82
N ILE A 107 7.86 5.81 11.87
CA ILE A 107 9.30 5.56 11.97
C ILE A 107 9.47 4.09 12.32
N LEU A 108 10.12 3.33 11.45
CA LEU A 108 10.37 1.91 11.68
C LEU A 108 11.85 1.69 11.96
N PRO A 109 12.19 1.14 13.14
CA PRO A 109 13.55 0.77 13.44
C PRO A 109 13.99 -0.43 12.58
N ILE A 110 15.23 -0.84 12.78
CA ILE A 110 15.77 -2.12 12.29
C ILE A 110 14.79 -3.26 12.61
N GLY A 111 14.65 -4.16 11.64
CA GLY A 111 13.75 -5.32 11.69
C GLY A 111 12.77 -5.37 10.52
N LYS A 112 11.76 -6.23 10.68
CA LYS A 112 10.71 -6.46 9.68
C LYS A 112 9.83 -5.22 9.57
N ILE A 113 9.64 -4.74 8.34
CA ILE A 113 8.77 -3.60 8.01
C ILE A 113 7.45 -4.09 7.42
N ALA A 114 7.52 -4.98 6.43
CA ALA A 114 6.35 -5.51 5.74
C ALA A 114 6.61 -6.93 5.25
N ASP A 115 5.54 -7.71 5.10
CA ASP A 115 5.57 -9.09 4.63
C ASP A 115 4.30 -9.37 3.80
N TYR A 116 4.48 -9.96 2.62
CA TYR A 116 3.39 -10.32 1.73
C TYR A 116 3.77 -11.53 0.88
N LYS A 117 3.04 -12.64 1.04
CA LYS A 117 3.40 -13.94 0.45
C LYS A 117 4.82 -14.37 0.86
N ASN A 118 5.70 -14.59 -0.11
CA ASN A 118 7.11 -14.92 0.06
C ASN A 118 8.01 -13.68 -0.03
N TYR A 119 7.48 -12.46 0.07
CA TYR A 119 8.27 -11.25 0.00
C TYR A 119 8.30 -10.54 1.33
N LYS A 120 9.51 -10.19 1.79
CA LYS A 120 9.71 -9.47 3.05
C LYS A 120 10.53 -8.22 2.83
N LEU A 121 10.01 -7.09 3.31
CA LEU A 121 10.74 -5.84 3.43
C LEU A 121 11.26 -5.71 4.86
N LEU A 122 12.57 -5.53 5.02
CA LEU A 122 13.21 -5.35 6.32
C LEU A 122 14.36 -4.35 6.24
N LEU A 123 14.55 -3.59 7.31
CA LEU A 123 15.79 -2.86 7.54
C LEU A 123 16.74 -3.76 8.32
N ARG A 124 17.86 -4.14 7.73
CA ARG A 124 18.87 -4.98 8.37
C ARG A 124 19.74 -4.18 9.34
N ASP A 125 20.42 -4.87 10.25
CA ASP A 125 21.29 -4.26 11.28
C ASP A 125 22.38 -3.38 10.66
N ASP A 126 22.87 -3.74 9.48
CA ASP A 126 23.87 -2.97 8.72
C ASP A 126 23.30 -1.67 8.12
N CYS A 127 22.02 -1.34 8.35
CA CYS A 127 21.30 -0.21 7.77
C CYS A 127 21.01 -0.32 6.28
N ASN A 128 21.02 -1.53 5.73
CA ASN A 128 20.54 -1.79 4.38
C ASN A 128 19.05 -2.14 4.42
N LEU A 129 18.22 -1.36 3.70
CA LEU A 129 16.81 -1.68 3.52
C LEU A 129 16.69 -2.67 2.36
N VAL A 130 16.17 -3.85 2.63
CA VAL A 130 16.18 -4.99 1.72
C VAL A 130 14.77 -5.53 1.52
N LEU A 131 14.43 -5.76 0.24
CA LEU A 131 13.33 -6.61 -0.17
C LEU A 131 13.89 -7.97 -0.55
N GLU A 132 13.53 -9.00 0.19
CA GLU A 132 13.95 -10.38 -0.05
C GLU A 132 12.79 -11.27 -0.49
N ASP A 133 13.08 -12.24 -1.35
CA ASP A 133 12.23 -13.39 -1.61
C ASP A 133 12.60 -14.49 -0.60
N THR A 134 11.72 -14.75 0.37
CA THR A 134 11.95 -15.71 1.45
C THR A 134 11.91 -17.16 0.97
N ALA A 135 11.36 -17.44 -0.21
CA ALA A 135 11.34 -18.79 -0.79
C ALA A 135 12.70 -19.17 -1.40
N THR A 136 13.42 -18.20 -1.98
CA THR A 136 14.76 -18.46 -2.57
C THR A 136 15.92 -17.94 -1.73
N GLY A 137 15.67 -16.99 -0.83
CA GLY A 137 16.69 -16.23 -0.11
C GLY A 137 17.28 -15.07 -0.93
N ASP A 138 16.76 -14.80 -2.13
CA ASP A 138 17.32 -13.78 -3.02
C ASP A 138 16.95 -12.37 -2.58
N ILE A 139 17.92 -11.45 -2.68
CA ILE A 139 17.67 -10.02 -2.57
C ILE A 139 17.09 -9.52 -3.89
N ARG A 140 15.82 -9.09 -3.87
CA ARG A 140 15.10 -8.56 -5.03
C ARG A 140 15.41 -7.10 -5.26
N TRP A 141 15.49 -6.33 -4.18
CA TRP A 141 15.82 -4.90 -4.20
C TRP A 141 16.50 -4.51 -2.89
N GLN A 142 17.38 -3.50 -2.94
CA GLN A 142 18.02 -2.96 -1.75
C GLN A 142 18.46 -1.51 -1.96
N THR A 143 18.64 -0.77 -0.87
CA THR A 143 19.17 0.60 -0.91
C THR A 143 20.68 0.66 -1.08
N GLY A 144 21.40 -0.42 -0.73
CA GLY A 144 22.86 -0.47 -0.78
C GLY A 144 23.53 0.41 0.29
N THR A 145 22.78 0.78 1.32
CA THR A 145 23.26 1.60 2.43
C THR A 145 23.98 0.74 3.45
N SER A 146 24.95 1.33 4.15
CA SER A 146 25.62 0.67 5.27
C SER A 146 25.97 1.68 6.36
N SER A 147 25.86 1.29 7.63
CA SER A 147 26.37 2.06 8.77
C SER A 147 26.90 1.14 9.88
N PRO A 148 28.10 1.41 10.43
CA PRO A 148 28.69 0.60 11.49
C PRO A 148 28.03 0.82 12.86
N LEU A 149 27.13 1.80 12.98
CA LEU A 149 26.52 2.16 14.26
C LEU A 149 25.22 1.40 14.55
N HIS A 150 24.66 0.71 13.56
CA HIS A 150 23.42 -0.08 13.69
C HIS A 150 22.25 0.72 14.30
N ASP A 151 22.22 2.04 14.10
CA ASP A 151 21.17 2.95 14.60
C ASP A 151 20.54 3.68 13.42
N CYS A 152 19.63 2.99 12.75
CA CYS A 152 18.96 3.48 11.57
C CYS A 152 17.48 3.12 11.57
N PHE A 153 16.73 3.87 10.77
CA PHE A 153 15.30 3.70 10.64
C PHE A 153 14.84 4.05 9.24
N VAL A 154 13.69 3.48 8.87
CA VAL A 154 12.94 3.83 7.68
C VAL A 154 11.82 4.79 8.05
N THR A 155 11.61 5.83 7.24
CA THR A 155 10.47 6.73 7.40
C THR A 155 9.96 7.19 6.05
N LEU A 156 8.65 7.42 5.98
CA LEU A 156 7.96 8.03 4.84
C LEU A 156 7.44 9.38 5.30
N ASP A 157 7.90 10.46 4.69
CA ASP A 157 7.51 11.80 5.10
C ASP A 157 6.12 12.22 4.57
N ALA A 158 5.70 13.42 4.94
CA ALA A 158 4.42 13.99 4.54
C ALA A 158 4.35 14.28 3.03
N GLN A 159 5.48 14.35 2.33
CA GLN A 159 5.59 14.61 0.90
C GLN A 159 5.72 13.31 0.10
N GLY A 160 5.70 12.16 0.77
CA GLY A 160 5.84 10.84 0.17
C GLY A 160 7.27 10.45 -0.16
N GLU A 161 8.29 11.13 0.37
CA GLU A 161 9.67 10.67 0.21
C GLU A 161 9.99 9.57 1.23
N LEU A 162 10.46 8.44 0.73
CA LEU A 162 10.92 7.32 1.54
C LEU A 162 12.40 7.52 1.85
N PHE A 163 12.77 7.36 3.11
CA PHE A 163 14.15 7.50 3.58
C PHE A 163 14.62 6.27 4.32
N VAL A 164 15.93 6.01 4.20
CA VAL A 164 16.71 5.33 5.23
C VAL A 164 17.57 6.39 5.90
N LYS A 165 17.42 6.55 7.21
CA LYS A 165 18.17 7.53 8.00
C LYS A 165 18.99 6.86 9.06
N HIS A 166 20.09 7.51 9.42
CA HIS A 166 20.95 7.18 10.53
C HIS A 166 20.90 8.33 11.55
N ASN A 167 20.65 8.00 12.82
CA ASN A 167 20.43 8.99 13.88
C ASN A 167 19.34 10.03 13.45
N ARG A 168 19.13 11.11 14.22
CA ARG A 168 18.05 12.08 13.94
C ARG A 168 18.24 12.92 12.67
N ARG A 169 19.37 12.86 11.95
CA ARG A 169 19.70 13.82 10.88
C ARG A 169 20.31 13.25 9.61
N ASP A 170 21.04 12.15 9.67
CA ASP A 170 21.83 11.73 8.50
C ASP A 170 20.97 10.88 7.57
N VAL A 171 20.85 11.33 6.32
CA VAL A 171 20.11 10.61 5.28
C VAL A 171 21.08 9.68 4.56
N LEU A 172 20.95 8.37 4.80
CA LEU A 172 21.73 7.35 4.10
C LEU A 172 21.21 7.13 2.68
N TRP A 173 19.88 7.14 2.52
CA TRP A 173 19.22 6.99 1.23
C TRP A 173 17.87 7.70 1.19
N ARG A 174 17.46 8.13 0.00
CA ARG A 174 16.13 8.69 -0.27
C ARG A 174 15.61 8.20 -1.62
N SER A 175 14.29 8.05 -1.74
CA SER A 175 13.64 7.64 -2.99
C SER A 175 13.76 8.69 -4.10
N GLY A 176 14.01 9.96 -3.76
CA GLY A 176 14.12 11.06 -4.70
C GLY A 176 12.79 11.50 -5.31
N ALA A 177 11.68 10.91 -4.87
CA ALA A 177 10.33 11.25 -5.31
C ALA A 177 9.59 11.99 -4.20
N ARG A 178 8.91 13.07 -4.58
CA ARG A 178 8.15 13.94 -3.68
C ARG A 178 6.92 14.47 -4.39
N SER A 179 5.87 14.73 -3.62
CA SER A 179 4.65 15.36 -4.08
C SER A 179 4.07 16.27 -2.98
N THR A 180 2.81 16.69 -3.12
CA THR A 180 2.15 17.64 -2.21
C THR A 180 1.99 17.07 -0.80
N PRO A 181 2.20 17.86 0.27
CA PRO A 181 2.12 17.34 1.64
C PRO A 181 0.73 16.78 2.01
N PHE A 182 0.65 15.51 2.39
CA PHE A 182 -0.54 14.87 2.98
C PHE A 182 -0.19 13.46 3.52
N LEU A 183 -1.14 12.52 3.44
CA LEU A 183 -0.96 11.12 3.79
C LEU A 183 -0.51 10.29 2.58
N TYR A 184 0.56 9.53 2.79
CA TYR A 184 1.15 8.61 1.81
C TYR A 184 1.24 7.21 2.40
N ILE A 185 1.38 6.23 1.52
CA ILE A 185 1.65 4.84 1.89
C ILE A 185 2.78 4.27 1.05
N LEU A 186 3.62 3.45 1.68
CA LEU A 186 4.49 2.49 1.02
C LEU A 186 3.77 1.14 1.04
N VAL A 187 3.69 0.49 -0.11
CA VAL A 187 2.99 -0.78 -0.29
C VAL A 187 3.97 -1.82 -0.82
N LEU A 188 4.06 -2.97 -0.14
CA LEU A 188 4.64 -4.18 -0.70
C LEU A 188 3.58 -4.89 -1.53
N ARG A 189 3.82 -4.99 -2.83
CA ARG A 189 2.85 -5.49 -3.81
C ARG A 189 2.98 -6.99 -4.02
N TYR A 190 1.92 -7.58 -4.56
CA TYR A 190 1.84 -9.02 -4.85
C TYR A 190 2.86 -9.54 -5.85
N ASP A 191 3.46 -8.64 -6.64
CA ASP A 191 4.49 -8.91 -7.63
C ASP A 191 5.91 -8.73 -7.07
N GLY A 192 6.07 -8.61 -5.75
CA GLY A 192 7.38 -8.43 -5.12
C GLY A 192 8.04 -7.12 -5.51
N THR A 193 7.25 -6.06 -5.70
CA THR A 193 7.73 -4.68 -5.88
C THR A 193 7.23 -3.79 -4.76
N LEU A 194 7.91 -2.66 -4.56
CA LEU A 194 7.48 -1.60 -3.66
C LEU A 194 6.89 -0.44 -4.46
N GLY A 195 5.87 0.21 -3.92
CA GLY A 195 5.32 1.45 -4.47
C GLY A 195 4.96 2.44 -3.38
N VAL A 196 5.28 3.72 -3.60
CA VAL A 196 4.76 4.81 -2.76
C VAL A 196 3.59 5.46 -3.48
N TYR A 197 2.43 5.47 -2.82
CA TYR A 197 1.18 6.02 -3.34
C TYR A 197 0.72 7.18 -2.47
N GLY A 198 0.34 8.28 -3.13
CA GLY A 198 -0.31 9.41 -2.47
C GLY A 198 -0.30 10.69 -3.31
N PRO A 199 -0.93 11.75 -2.82
CA PRO A 199 -1.59 11.83 -1.51
C PRO A 199 -2.88 11.00 -1.45
N GLN A 200 -3.41 10.77 -0.24
CA GLN A 200 -4.75 10.21 -0.08
C GLN A 200 -5.82 11.16 -0.69
N ILE A 201 -6.64 10.64 -1.61
CA ILE A 201 -7.65 11.44 -2.32
C ILE A 201 -9.09 11.17 -1.85
N TRP A 202 -9.31 10.04 -1.17
CA TRP A 202 -10.63 9.66 -0.64
C TRP A 202 -10.49 8.73 0.56
N THR A 203 -11.43 8.83 1.50
CA THR A 203 -11.58 7.89 2.62
C THR A 203 -13.03 7.82 3.10
N THR A 204 -13.44 6.67 3.62
CA THR A 204 -14.71 6.52 4.36
C THR A 204 -14.61 7.01 5.80
N LYS A 205 -13.41 7.11 6.36
CA LYS A 205 -13.14 7.50 7.75
C LYS A 205 -11.97 8.46 7.82
N PRO A 206 -12.24 9.77 7.77
CA PRO A 206 -11.22 10.79 7.96
C PRO A 206 -10.66 10.79 9.40
N PHE A 207 -9.57 11.55 9.60
CA PHE A 207 -8.84 11.62 10.87
C PHE A 207 -9.38 12.63 11.90
N TRP A 208 -10.60 13.14 11.73
CA TRP A 208 -11.20 14.15 12.62
C TRP A 208 -12.19 13.58 13.64
#